data_AF-G5NFL9-F1
#
_entry.id   AF-G5NFL9-F1
#
_cell.length_a   1.000
_cell.length_b   1.000
_cell.length_c   1.000
_cell.angle_alpha   90.00
_cell.angle_beta   90.00
_cell.angle_gamma   90.00
#
_symmetry.space_group_name_H-M   'P 1'
#
loop_
_entity.id
_entity.type
_entity.pdbx_description
1 polymer ?
#
loop_
_entity_poly.entity_id
_entity_poly.type
_entity_poly.pdbx_seq_one_letter_code
_entity_poly.pdbx_strand_id
1 'polypeptide(L)' 'MSDEALALLIGEVENGNQNCIDLLCNLALRNDDLGHKVEKLLFDLFSGKRSGSPDIDKKSIRLALYYIKSPITI' A
#
# COMPACT_ATOMS: atom_id res chain seq x y z
N MET A 1 -4.67 -4.60 14.03
CA MET A 1 -5.52 -5.00 12.90
C MET A 1 -5.50 -6.51 12.84
N SER A 2 -6.64 -7.18 12.64
CA SER A 2 -6.62 -8.63 12.44
C SER A 2 -6.20 -8.97 11.01
N ASP A 3 -5.74 -10.20 10.78
CA ASP A 3 -5.33 -10.63 9.44
C ASP A 3 -6.51 -10.64 8.46
N GLU A 4 -7.72 -10.92 8.92
CA GLU A 4 -8.94 -10.88 8.10
C GLU A 4 -9.28 -9.46 7.64
N ALA A 5 -9.17 -8.48 8.54
CA ALA A 5 -9.40 -7.08 8.20
C ALA A 5 -8.37 -6.58 7.16
N LEU A 6 -7.11 -7.02 7.30
CA LEU A 6 -6.07 -6.70 6.34
C LEU A 6 -6.32 -7.38 4.98
N ALA A 7 -6.76 -8.64 4.98
CA ALA A 7 -7.08 -9.36 3.75
C ALA A 7 -8.24 -8.72 2.97
N LEU A 8 -9.29 -8.26 3.68
CA LEU A 8 -10.40 -7.52 3.07
C LEU A 8 -9.92 -6.19 2.46
N LEU A 9 -9.13 -5.43 3.21
CA LEU A 9 -8.58 -4.16 2.72
C LEU A 9 -7.73 -4.36 1.46
N ILE A 10 -6.91 -5.41 1.44
CA ILE A 10 -6.08 -5.79 0.30
C ILE A 10 -6.95 -6.10 -0.93
N GLY A 11 -8.04 -6.86 -0.77
CA GLY A 11 -8.94 -7.18 -1.88
C GLY A 11 -9.59 -5.94 -2.49
N GLU A 12 -10.00 -4.99 -1.65
CA GLU A 12 -10.52 -3.70 -2.11
C GLU A 12 -9.48 -2.87 -2.87
N VAL A 13 -8.22 -2.85 -2.39
CA VAL A 13 -7.10 -2.21 -3.10
C VAL A 13 -6.85 -2.88 -4.45
N GLU A 14 -6.87 -4.21 -4.50
CA GLU A 14 -6.73 -4.96 -5.76
C GLU A 14 -7.85 -4.64 -6.75
N ASN A 15 -9.05 -4.30 -6.27
CA ASN A 15 -10.17 -3.87 -7.11
C ASN A 15 -10.12 -2.37 -7.49
N GLY A 16 -9.11 -1.62 -7.04
CA GLY A 16 -8.94 -0.20 -7.38
C GLY A 16 -9.71 0.77 -6.47
N ASN A 17 -10.13 0.34 -5.28
CA ASN A 17 -10.80 1.21 -4.32
C ASN A 17 -9.83 2.27 -3.76
N GLN A 18 -9.97 3.52 -4.19
CA GLN A 18 -9.07 4.62 -3.83
C GLN A 18 -8.98 4.86 -2.32
N ASN A 19 -10.10 4.82 -1.59
CA ASN A 19 -10.09 5.05 -0.15
C ASN A 19 -9.29 3.97 0.59
N CYS A 20 -9.38 2.74 0.11
CA CYS A 20 -8.59 1.62 0.62
C CYS A 20 -7.10 1.76 0.25
N ILE A 21 -6.79 2.27 -0.95
CA ILE A 21 -5.41 2.56 -1.37
C ILE A 21 -4.78 3.59 -0.43
N ASP A 22 -5.50 4.69 -0.13
CA ASP A 22 -5.01 5.75 0.75
C ASP A 22 -4.80 5.24 2.18
N LEU A 23 -5.73 4.43 2.70
CA LEU A 23 -5.58 3.79 4.01
C LEU A 23 -4.36 2.86 4.04
N LEU A 24 -4.15 2.07 3.00
CA LEU A 24 -3.04 1.14 2.90
C LEU A 24 -1.69 1.89 2.75
N CYS A 25 -1.68 3.02 2.04
CA CYS A 25 -0.54 3.94 2.00
C CYS A 25 -0.20 4.51 3.38
N ASN A 26 -1.21 4.92 4.16
CA ASN A 26 -1.00 5.41 5.54
C ASN A 26 -0.45 4.32 6.47
N LEU A 27 -0.91 3.08 6.32
CA LEU A 27 -0.38 1.95 7.11
C LEU A 27 1.08 1.67 6.79
N ALA A 28 1.49 1.82 5.53
CA ALA A 28 2.87 1.61 5.10
C ALA A 28 3.86 2.63 5.69
N LEU A 29 3.40 3.78 6.19
CA LEU A 29 4.23 4.77 6.87
C LEU A 29 4.59 4.37 8.31
N ARG A 30 3.98 3.31 8.86
CA ARG A 30 4.29 2.83 10.20
C ARG A 30 5.67 2.18 10.22
N ASN A 31 6.45 2.47 11.27
CA ASN A 31 7.74 1.81 11.50
C ASN A 31 7.58 0.57 12.39
N ASP A 32 6.69 -0.34 11.97
CA ASP A 32 6.43 -1.62 12.63
C ASP A 32 6.25 -2.75 11.59
N ASP A 33 6.15 -3.99 12.05
CA ASP A 33 6.03 -5.17 11.19
C ASP A 33 4.85 -5.07 10.21
N LEU A 34 3.75 -4.45 10.65
CA LEU A 34 2.59 -4.21 9.80
C LEU A 34 2.92 -3.22 8.69
N GLY A 35 3.57 -2.10 9.02
CA GLY A 35 4.03 -1.13 8.03
C GLY A 35 4.94 -1.74 6.98
N HIS A 36 5.94 -2.52 7.39
CA HIS A 36 6.84 -3.22 6.45
C HIS A 36 6.11 -4.26 5.57
N LYS A 37 5.15 -5.01 6.14
CA LYS A 37 4.31 -5.95 5.37
C LYS A 37 3.50 -5.22 4.31
N VAL A 38 2.94 -4.07 4.65
CA VAL A 38 2.12 -3.26 3.75
C VAL A 38 2.96 -2.55 2.69
N GLU A 39 4.14 -2.01 3.04
CA GLU A 39 5.10 -1.43 2.10
C GLU A 39 5.46 -2.44 1.00
N LYS A 40 5.77 -3.68 1.38
CA LYS A 40 6.08 -4.74 0.41
C LYS A 40 4.90 -5.01 -0.52
N LEU A 41 3.68 -5.04 0.01
CA LEU A 41 2.47 -5.27 -0.77
C LEU A 41 2.23 -4.16 -1.80
N LEU A 42 2.36 -2.90 -1.38
CA LEU A 42 2.29 -1.74 -2.27
C LEU A 42 3.34 -1.80 -3.37
N PHE A 43 4.57 -2.20 -3.03
CA PHE A 43 5.64 -2.38 -4.00
C PHE A 43 5.34 -3.51 -4.99
N ASP A 44 4.80 -4.65 -4.53
CA ASP A 44 4.44 -5.78 -5.39
C ASP A 44 3.29 -5.41 -6.35
N LEU A 45 2.30 -4.63 -5.91
CA LEU A 45 1.24 -4.08 -6.77
C LEU A 45 1.78 -3.06 -7.78
N PHE A 46 2.62 -2.13 -7.34
CA PHE A 46 3.22 -1.11 -8.20
C PHE A 46 4.11 -1.72 -9.28
N SER A 47 4.94 -2.71 -8.91
CA SER A 47 5.86 -3.41 -9.81
C SER A 47 5.17 -4.45 -10.70
N GLY A 48 3.90 -4.78 -10.44
CA GLY A 48 3.15 -5.79 -11.18
C GLY A 48 3.48 -7.24 -10.80
N LYS A 49 4.26 -7.47 -9.73
CA LYS A 49 4.46 -8.81 -9.16
C LYS A 49 3.17 -9.39 -8.58
N ARG A 50 2.29 -8.50 -8.11
CA ARG A 50 0.93 -8.83 -7.72
C ARG A 50 -0.04 -8.22 -8.72
N SER A 51 -0.97 -9.04 -9.21
CA SER A 51 -2.05 -8.58 -10.08
C SER A 51 -3.02 -7.68 -9.33
N GLY A 52 -3.52 -6.66 -9.99
CA GLY A 52 -4.59 -5.80 -9.51
C GLY A 52 -5.32 -5.17 -10.69
N SER A 53 -6.38 -4.43 -10.40
CA SER A 53 -7.20 -3.74 -11.38
C SER A 53 -6.33 -2.84 -12.27
N PRO A 54 -6.60 -2.76 -13.59
CA PRO A 54 -5.95 -1.80 -14.48
C PRO A 54 -6.08 -0.35 -13.99
N ASP A 55 -7.17 -0.07 -13.26
CA ASP A 55 -7.52 1.25 -12.74
C ASP A 55 -6.91 1.54 -11.36
N ILE A 56 -6.06 0.66 -10.82
CA ILE A 56 -5.31 0.97 -9.59
C ILE A 56 -4.54 2.27 -9.76
N ASP A 57 -4.74 3.19 -8.82
CA ASP A 57 -4.02 4.45 -8.79
C ASP A 57 -2.55 4.25 -8.39
N LYS A 58 -1.73 3.94 -9.39
CA LYS A 58 -0.28 3.81 -9.24
C LYS A 58 0.41 5.12 -8.83
N LYS A 59 -0.22 6.29 -8.97
CA LYS A 59 0.38 7.57 -8.55
C LYS A 59 0.36 7.69 -7.03
N SER A 60 -0.76 7.39 -6.40
CA SER A 60 -0.88 7.39 -4.94
C SER A 60 0.07 6.38 -4.31
N ILE A 61 0.13 5.16 -4.85
CA ILE A 61 1.09 4.14 -4.40
C ILE A 61 2.54 4.60 -4.57
N ARG A 62 2.90 5.19 -5.71
CA ARG A 62 4.25 5.73 -5.94
C ARG A 62 4.62 6.81 -4.94
N LEU A 63 3.70 7.73 -4.64
CA LEU A 63 3.93 8.82 -3.71
C LEU A 63 4.17 8.29 -2.29
N ALA A 64 3.38 7.32 -1.84
CA ALA A 64 3.58 6.66 -0.56
C ALA A 64 4.96 5.98 -0.47
N LEU A 65 5.34 5.20 -1.48
CA LEU A 65 6.65 4.56 -1.55
C LEU A 65 7.80 5.57 -1.54
N TYR A 66 7.64 6.73 -2.19
CA TYR A 66 8.61 7.82 -2.13
C TYR A 66 8.79 8.36 -0.70
N TYR A 67 7.69 8.62 0.02
CA TYR A 67 7.78 9.11 1.41
C TYR A 67 8.38 8.09 2.37
N ILE A 68 8.14 6.80 2.17
CA ILE A 68 8.75 5.73 2.99
C ILE A 68 10.27 5.66 2.78
N LYS A 69 10.74 5.85 1.53
CA LYS A 69 12.16 5.77 1.17
C LYS A 69 12.91 7.08 1.33
N SER A 70 12.21 8.21 1.42
CA SER A 70 12.83 9.49 1.65
C SER A 70 13.28 9.55 3.11
N PRO A 71 14.59 9.73 3.41
CA PRO A 71 15.00 10.05 4.75
C PRO A 71 14.38 11.41 5.07
N ILE A 72 13.34 11.43 5.91
CA ILE A 72 12.84 12.68 6.47
C ILE A 72 14.00 13.22 7.31
N THR A 73 14.74 14.16 6.72
CA THR A 73 15.67 15.02 7.45
C THR A 73 14.77 16.00 8.19
N ILE A 74 14.46 15.67 9.45
CA ILE A 74 13.89 16.64 10.40
C ILE A 74 15.06 17.34 11.09
#